data_AF-A0A955S543-F1
#
_entry.id   AF-A0A955S543-F1
#
_cell.length_a   1.000
_cell.length_b   1.000
_cell.length_c   1.000
_cell.angle_alpha   90.00
_cell.angle_beta   90.00
_cell.angle_gamma   90.00
#
_symmetry.space_group_name_H-M   'P 1'
#
loop_
_entity.id
_entity.type
_entity.pdbx_description
1 polymer ?
#
loop_
_entity_poly.entity_id
_entity_poly.type
_entity_poly.pdbx_seq_one_letter_code
_entity_poly.pdbx_strand_id
1 'polypeptide(L)' 'RPEVFIIGSSGKKVNVSTEGKQFLEEKQIALRVLSIQEAVRAYNRTKKRKAILICINSNKKVERS' A
#
# COMPACT_ATOMS: atom_id res chain seq x y z
N ARG A 1 0.25 -6.85 15.59
CA ARG A 1 1.00 -5.74 14.95
C ARG A 1 1.45 -6.18 13.57
N PRO A 2 1.09 -5.45 12.52
CA PRO A 2 1.57 -5.72 11.16
C PRO A 2 3.06 -5.44 11.04
N GLU A 3 3.75 -6.19 10.17
CA GLU A 3 5.18 -6.06 9.89
C GLU A 3 5.45 -5.35 8.56
N VAL A 4 4.47 -5.37 7.65
CA VAL A 4 4.59 -4.75 6.34
C VAL A 4 3.28 -4.14 5.88
N PHE A 5 3.37 -2.92 5.34
CA PHE A 5 2.32 -2.22 4.63
C PHE A 5 2.66 -2.27 3.15
N ILE A 6 1.73 -2.81 2.36
CA ILE A 6 1.85 -2.88 0.91
C ILE A 6 0.74 -2.00 0.33
N ILE A 7 1.12 -0.92 -0.34
CA ILE A 7 0.22 0.00 -1.02
C ILE A 7 0.26 -0.29 -2.51
N GLY A 8 -0.86 -0.71 -3.07
CA GLY A 8 -1.09 -0.84 -4.51
C GLY A 8 -1.85 0.35 -5.04
N SER A 9 -1.36 1.01 -6.09
CA SER A 9 -2.06 2.13 -6.74
C SER A 9 -2.26 1.91 -8.24
N SER A 10 -3.44 2.27 -8.77
CA SER A 10 -3.68 2.31 -10.22
C SER A 10 -3.59 3.75 -10.73
N GLY A 11 -2.51 4.06 -11.44
CA GLY A 11 -2.34 5.32 -12.17
C GLY A 11 -1.42 6.32 -11.48
N LYS A 12 -1.79 6.84 -10.31
CA LYS A 12 -0.99 7.87 -9.63
C LYS A 12 0.04 7.28 -8.68
N LYS A 13 1.26 7.80 -8.74
CA LYS A 13 2.31 7.52 -7.76
C LYS A 13 1.80 7.98 -6.39
N VAL A 14 1.60 7.04 -5.47
CA VAL A 14 1.20 7.37 -4.10
C VAL A 14 2.43 7.91 -3.39
N ASN A 15 2.31 9.13 -2.88
CA ASN A 15 3.33 9.71 -2.03
C ASN A 15 2.89 9.58 -0.58
N VAL A 16 3.66 8.86 0.22
CA VAL A 16 3.48 8.82 1.67
C VAL A 16 4.24 9.99 2.26
N SER A 17 3.59 10.77 3.12
CA SER A 17 4.22 11.95 3.75
C SER A 17 5.43 11.55 4.58
N THR A 18 6.29 12.51 4.88
CA THR A 18 7.50 12.29 5.69
C THR A 18 7.14 11.78 7.08
N GLU A 19 6.11 12.37 7.71
CA GLU A 19 5.60 11.98 9.03
C GLU A 19 5.03 10.56 8.99
N GLY A 20 4.32 10.20 7.92
CA GLY A 20 3.81 8.85 7.72
C GLY A 20 4.93 7.82 7.57
N LYS A 21 6.04 8.15 6.90
CA LYS A 21 7.21 7.28 6.79
C LYS A 21 7.92 7.13 8.13
N GLN A 22 8.14 8.23 8.85
CA GLN A 22 8.75 8.23 10.19
C GLN A 22 7.95 7.36 11.16
N PHE A 23 6.63 7.52 11.18
CA PHE A 23 5.76 6.69 12.02
C PHE A 23 5.92 5.19 11.70
N LEU A 24 5.96 4.81 10.43
CA LEU A 24 6.13 3.40 10.05
C LEU A 24 7.51 2.87 10.45
N GLU A 25 8.56 3.68 10.31
CA GLU A 25 9.94 3.35 10.70
C GLU A 25 10.08 3.17 12.22
N GLU A 26 9.58 4.12 13.02
CA GLU A 26 9.51 3.99 14.48
C GLU A 26 8.76 2.73 14.91
N LYS A 27 7.73 2.37 14.12
CA LYS A 27 6.97 1.16 14.36
C LYS A 27 7.59 -0.10 13.75
N GLN A 28 8.78 -0.02 13.15
CA GLN A 28 9.45 -1.14 12.48
C GLN A 28 8.54 -1.85 11.46
N ILE A 29 7.68 -1.08 10.80
CA ILE A 29 6.76 -1.55 9.76
C ILE A 29 7.37 -1.20 8.41
N ALA A 30 7.69 -2.22 7.61
CA ALA A 30 8.19 -2.00 6.27
C ALA A 30 7.09 -1.43 5.35
N LEU A 31 7.42 -0.44 4.53
CA LEU A 31 6.50 0.14 3.55
C LEU A 31 6.90 -0.27 2.12
N ARG A 32 5.94 -0.74 1.33
CA ARG A 32 6.10 -1.00 -0.11
C ARG A 32 5.01 -0.28 -0.89
N VAL A 33 5.38 0.52 -1.88
CA VAL A 33 4.44 1.17 -2.79
C VAL A 33 4.66 0.56 -4.18
N LEU A 34 3.61 -0.04 -4.74
CA LEU A 34 3.64 -0.85 -5.96
C LEU A 34 2.40 -0.54 -6.82
N SER A 35 2.34 -1.08 -8.03
CA SER A 35 1.06 -1.18 -8.75
C SER A 35 0.10 -2.13 -8.01
N ILE A 36 -1.21 -1.99 -8.24
CA ILE A 36 -2.20 -2.89 -7.60
C ILE A 36 -1.89 -4.37 -7.86
N GLN A 37 -1.56 -4.73 -9.11
CA GLN A 37 -1.28 -6.12 -9.47
C GLN A 37 -0.04 -6.67 -8.74
N GLU A 38 1.02 -5.87 -8.67
CA GLU A 38 2.25 -6.25 -7.95
C GLU A 38 2.03 -6.30 -6.44
N ALA A 39 1.23 -5.40 -5.88
CA ALA A 39 0.87 -5.37 -4.47
C ALA A 39 0.11 -6.64 -4.05
N VAL A 40 -0.87 -7.07 -4.85
CA VAL A 40 -1.62 -8.32 -4.63
C VAL A 40 -0.68 -9.53 -4.72
N ARG A 41 0.21 -9.57 -5.72
CA ARG A 41 1.21 -10.64 -5.83
C ARG A 41 2.15 -10.68 -4.62
N ALA A 42 2.62 -9.52 -4.17
CA ALA A 42 3.49 -9.41 -3.00
C ALA A 42 2.78 -9.86 -1.71
N TYR A 43 1.53 -9.46 -1.52
CA TYR A 43 0.70 -9.89 -0.39
C TYR A 43 0.51 -11.41 -0.37
N ASN A 44 0.12 -12.00 -1.51
CA ASN A 44 -0.11 -13.46 -1.62
C ASN A 44 1.16 -14.30 -1.38
N ARG A 45 2.35 -13.77 -1.74
CA ARG A 45 3.64 -14.42 -1.42
C ARG A 45 3.98 -14.32 0.06
N THR A 46 3.42 -13.35 0.76
CA THR A 46 3.68 -13.09 2.18
C THR A 46 2.77 -13.99 3.04
N LYS A 47 2.89 -15.32 2.89
CA LYS A 47 2.02 -16.30 3.57
C LYS A 47 2.21 -16.40 5.09
N LYS A 48 3.27 -15.80 5.65
CA LYS A 48 3.64 -15.91 7.08
C LYS A 48 3.86 -14.58 7.82
N ARG A 49 3.85 -13.43 7.14
CA ARG A 49 4.02 -12.12 7.81
C ARG A 49 2.67 -11.45 7.98
N LYS A 50 2.49 -10.72 9.09
CA LYS A 50 1.31 -9.89 9.36
C LYS A 50 1.31 -8.70 8.39
N ALA A 51 0.96 -8.93 7.13
CA ALA A 51 0.95 -7.92 6.08
C ALA A 51 -0.43 -7.24 6.02
N ILE A 52 -0.43 -5.94 5.75
CA ILE A 52 -1.64 -5.18 5.40
C ILE A 52 -1.50 -4.71 3.96
N LEU A 53 -2.50 -5.01 3.13
CA LEU A 53 -2.60 -4.57 1.75
C LEU A 53 -3.62 -3.43 1.65
N ILE A 54 -3.23 -2.33 1.02
CA ILE A 54 -4.07 -1.16 0.75
C ILE A 54 -4.11 -0.95 -0.77
N CYS A 55 -5.29 -1.00 -1.37
CA CYS A 55 -5.46 -0.80 -2.81
C CYS A 55 -6.17 0.52 -3.08
N ILE A 56 -5.50 1.44 -3.78
CA ILE A 56 -6.02 2.76 -4.15
C ILE A 56 -6.31 2.76 -5.65
N ASN A 57 -7.59 2.77 -5.99
CA ASN A 57 -8.02 2.89 -7.38
C ASN A 57 -8.44 4.33 -7.68
N SER A 58 -7.59 5.07 -8.42
CA SER A 58 -7.86 6.46 -8.80
C SER A 58 -8.76 6.63 -10.02
N ASN A 59 -9.29 5.56 -10.62
CA ASN A 59 -10.11 5.61 -11.84
C ASN A 59 -11.62 5.86 -11.62
N LYS A 60 -12.06 6.39 -10.47
CA LYS A 60 -13.44 6.88 -10.38
C LYS A 60 -13.58 8.18 -11.17
N LYS A 61 -13.92 8.09 -12.46
CA LYS A 61 -14.83 9.06 -13.06
C LYS A 61 -16.11 8.97 -12.23
N VAL A 62 -16.37 9.99 -11.42
CA VAL A 62 -17.69 10.18 -10.83
C VAL A 62 -18.57 10.63 -12.00
N GLU A 63 -19.25 9.70 -12.66
CA GLU A 63 -20.39 10.06 -13.49
C GLU A 63 -21.44 10.65 -12.55
N ARG A 64 -21.58 11.97 -12.60
CA ARG A 64 -22.73 12.66 -12.04
C ARG A 64 -23.85 12.49 -13.06
N SER A 65 -24.77 11.56 -12.79
CA SER A 65 -26.10 11.55 -13.40
C SER A 65 -26.89 12.78 -13.01
#